data_AF-A0A8H8C392-F1
#
_entry.id   AF-A0A8H8C392-F1
#
_cell.length_a   1.000
_cell.length_b   1.000
_cell.length_c   1.000
_cell.angle_alpha   90.00
_cell.angle_beta   90.00
_cell.angle_gamma   90.00
#
_symmetry.space_group_name_H-M   'P 1'
#
loop_
_entity.id
_entity.type
_entity.pdbx_description
1 polymer ?
#
loop_
_entity_poly.entity_id
_entity_poly.type
_entity_poly.pdbx_seq_one_letter_code
_entity_poly.pdbx_strand_id
1 'polypeptide(L)'
;MASNLESILAKLELQEYLRPFQDSGFDTWEALTKITESQLAVLNVKLGHRRRLQRAIARARDWPDDDPLWMSSELDQRILDWQARDD
;
A
#
# COMPACT_ATOMS: atom_id res chain seq x y z
N MET A 1 8.38 -18.89 -11.68
CA MET A 1 7.60 -17.67 -11.90
C MET A 1 7.61 -16.90 -10.61
N ALA A 2 8.25 -15.72 -10.57
CA ALA A 2 8.18 -14.87 -9.39
C ALA A 2 6.69 -14.56 -9.11
N SER A 3 6.29 -14.66 -7.85
CA SER A 3 4.90 -14.34 -7.47
C SER A 3 4.55 -12.93 -7.96
N ASN A 4 3.29 -12.69 -8.36
CA ASN A 4 2.85 -11.38 -8.84
C ASN A 4 3.25 -10.26 -7.84
N LEU A 5 3.16 -10.57 -6.54
CA LEU A 5 3.60 -9.69 -5.46
C LEU A 5 5.12 -9.39 -5.50
N GLU A 6 5.97 -10.41 -5.57
CA GLU A 6 7.43 -10.24 -5.64
C GLU A 6 7.85 -9.38 -6.84
N SER A 7 7.24 -9.62 -8.00
CA SER A 7 7.51 -8.83 -9.20
C SER A 7 7.09 -7.36 -9.05
N ILE A 8 5.96 -7.10 -8.39
CA ILE A 8 5.49 -5.74 -8.11
C ILE A 8 6.42 -5.05 -7.11
N LEU A 9 6.77 -5.71 -6.01
CA LEU A 9 7.69 -5.15 -5.02
C LEU A 9 9.08 -4.88 -5.63
N ALA A 10 9.59 -5.76 -6.48
CA ALA A 10 10.85 -5.54 -7.19
C ALA A 10 10.81 -4.30 -8.09
N LYS A 11 9.71 -4.07 -8.82
CA LYS A 11 9.51 -2.85 -9.63
C LYS A 11 9.46 -1.57 -8.79
N LEU A 12 9.03 -1.66 -7.54
CA LEU A 12 8.97 -0.55 -6.59
C LEU A 12 10.28 -0.37 -5.78
N GLU A 13 11.24 -1.28 -5.96
CA GLU A 13 12.45 -1.43 -5.15
C GLU A 13 12.14 -1.69 -3.65
N LEU A 14 11.12 -2.52 -3.39
CA LEU A 14 10.59 -2.86 -2.07
C LEU A 14 10.69 -4.36 -1.75
N GLN A 15 11.45 -5.13 -2.53
CA GLN A 15 11.61 -6.57 -2.35
C GLN A 15 12.16 -6.98 -0.97
N GLU A 16 12.87 -6.08 -0.28
CA GLU A 16 13.34 -6.29 1.10
C GLU A 16 12.18 -6.53 2.09
N TYR A 17 10.98 -6.04 1.78
CA TYR A 17 9.79 -6.20 2.62
C TYR A 17 8.92 -7.41 2.27
N LEU A 18 9.28 -8.19 1.23
CA LEU A 18 8.48 -9.34 0.81
C LEU A 18 8.24 -10.33 1.95
N ARG A 19 9.29 -10.67 2.71
CA ARG A 19 9.18 -11.58 3.86
C ARG A 19 8.32 -11.00 5.00
N PRO A 20 8.61 -9.79 5.52
CA PRO A 20 7.75 -9.14 6.50
C PRO A 20 6.26 -9.06 6.10
N PHE A 21 5.97 -8.79 4.83
CA PHE A 21 4.60 -8.77 4.33
C PHE A 21 3.96 -10.16 4.34
N GLN A 22 4.64 -11.18 3.82
CA GLN A 22 4.16 -12.57 3.84
C GLN A 22 3.91 -13.08 5.26
N ASP A 23 4.85 -12.83 6.19
CA ASP A 23 4.76 -13.27 7.59
C ASP A 23 3.59 -12.60 8.32
N SER A 24 3.13 -11.44 7.83
CA SER A 24 2.00 -10.69 8.37
C SER A 24 0.67 -10.98 7.66
N GLY A 25 0.65 -11.91 6.71
CA GLY A 25 -0.54 -12.29 5.93
C GLY A 25 -0.80 -11.46 4.67
N PHE A 26 0.15 -10.61 4.24
CA PHE A 26 0.11 -9.86 2.98
C PHE A 26 0.91 -10.60 1.90
N ASP A 27 0.48 -11.80 1.56
CA ASP A 27 1.14 -12.70 0.60
C ASP A 27 0.77 -12.44 -0.88
N THR A 28 -0.25 -11.60 -1.11
CA THR A 28 -0.72 -11.19 -2.44
C THR A 28 -0.75 -9.66 -2.58
N TRP A 29 -0.70 -9.18 -3.82
CA TRP A 29 -0.87 -7.75 -4.10
C TRP A 29 -2.23 -7.24 -3.62
N GLU A 30 -3.30 -8.00 -3.83
CA GLU A 30 -4.64 -7.61 -3.39
C GLU A 30 -4.70 -7.42 -1.87
N ALA A 31 -4.16 -8.37 -1.10
CA ALA A 31 -4.06 -8.24 0.35
C ALA A 31 -3.21 -7.02 0.74
N LEU A 32 -2.05 -6.83 0.11
CA LEU A 32 -1.17 -5.71 0.39
C LEU A 32 -1.82 -4.36 0.07
N THR A 33 -2.72 -4.26 -0.92
CA THR A 33 -3.43 -3.00 -1.17
C THR A 33 -4.32 -2.57 0.00
N LYS A 34 -4.72 -3.51 0.86
CA LYS A 34 -5.55 -3.26 2.05
C LYS A 34 -4.72 -2.95 3.31
N ILE A 35 -3.38 -2.89 3.18
CA ILE A 35 -2.50 -2.59 4.32
C ILE A 35 -2.68 -1.15 4.78
N THR A 36 -2.80 -0.97 6.08
CA THR A 36 -2.89 0.35 6.70
C THR A 36 -1.51 0.93 6.93
N GLU A 37 -1.42 2.25 7.11
CA GLU A 37 -0.15 2.87 7.49
C GLU A 37 0.34 2.40 8.86
N SER A 38 -0.57 2.21 9.83
CA SER A 38 -0.18 1.74 11.15
C SER A 38 0.46 0.35 11.07
N GLN A 39 -0.04 -0.52 10.18
CA GLN A 39 0.59 -1.80 9.87
C GLN A 39 1.96 -1.62 9.21
N LEU A 40 2.11 -0.73 8.23
CA LEU A 40 3.43 -0.42 7.63
C LEU A 40 4.44 0.10 8.67
N ALA A 41 3.97 0.86 9.65
CA ALA A 41 4.79 1.34 10.76
C ALA A 41 5.23 0.21 11.69
N VAL A 42 4.32 -0.71 12.02
CA VAL A 42 4.62 -1.91 12.83
C VAL A 42 5.61 -2.83 12.11
N LEU A 43 5.52 -2.95 10.77
CA LEU A 43 6.48 -3.68 9.95
C LEU A 43 7.80 -2.94 9.71
N ASN A 44 7.99 -1.80 10.37
CA ASN A 44 9.20 -0.99 10.33
C ASN A 44 9.62 -0.56 8.91
N VAL A 45 8.63 -0.42 8.00
CA VAL A 45 8.85 0.08 6.65
C VAL A 45 9.29 1.54 6.74
N LYS A 46 10.29 1.97 5.97
CA LYS A 46 10.76 3.37 6.01
C LYS A 46 9.71 4.31 5.41
N LEU A 47 9.56 5.53 5.94
CA LEU A 47 8.54 6.50 5.48
C LEU A 47 8.59 6.75 3.95
N GLY A 48 9.78 6.89 3.36
CA GLY A 48 9.93 7.05 1.91
C GLY A 48 9.47 5.83 1.10
N HIS A 49 9.60 4.63 1.67
CA HIS A 49 9.16 3.37 1.07
C HIS A 49 7.64 3.22 1.18
N ARG A 50 7.06 3.62 2.31
CA ARG A 50 5.60 3.70 2.50
C ARG A 50 4.96 4.59 1.45
N ARG A 51 5.52 5.79 1.22
CA ARG A 51 5.02 6.73 0.19
C ARG A 51 5.04 6.13 -1.22
N ARG A 52 6.11 5.39 -1.57
CA ARG A 52 6.19 4.67 -2.86
C ARG A 52 5.12 3.60 -2.99
N LEU A 53 4.97 2.77 -1.94
CA LEU A 53 3.94 1.72 -1.91
C LEU A 53 2.53 2.31 -1.98
N GLN A 54 2.25 3.34 -1.19
CA GLN A 54 0.97 4.06 -1.18
C GLN A 54 0.64 4.63 -2.56
N ARG A 55 1.62 5.21 -3.26
CA ARG A 55 1.41 5.70 -4.64
C ARG A 55 1.10 4.58 -5.62
N ALA A 56 1.76 3.43 -5.49
CA ALA A 56 1.45 2.27 -6.32
C ALA A 56 0.03 1.73 -6.06
N ILE A 57 -0.39 1.68 -4.78
CA ILE A 57 -1.73 1.27 -4.38
C ILE A 57 -2.78 2.27 -4.89
N ALA A 58 -2.53 3.57 -4.76
CA ALA A 58 -3.42 4.63 -5.24
C ALA A 58 -3.64 4.53 -6.75
N ARG A 59 -2.57 4.36 -7.54
CA ARG A 59 -2.67 4.14 -9.00
C ARG A 59 -3.43 2.87 -9.36
N ALA A 60 -3.25 1.80 -8.58
CA ALA A 60 -4.01 0.56 -8.78
C ALA A 60 -5.50 0.69 -8.45
N ARG A 61 -5.90 1.79 -7.80
CA ARG A 61 -7.29 2.16 -7.46
C ARG A 61 -7.80 3.33 -8.30
N ASP A 62 -7.13 3.65 -9.42
CA ASP A 62 -7.46 4.78 -10.29
C ASP A 62 -7.49 6.14 -9.59
N TRP A 63 -6.72 6.29 -8.50
CA TRP A 63 -6.61 7.56 -7.77
C TRP A 63 -5.75 8.57 -8.55
N PRO A 64 -6.16 9.85 -8.66
CA PRO A 64 -5.42 10.85 -9.42
C PRO A 64 -4.00 11.09 -8.89
N ASP A 65 -3.02 11.20 -9.78
CA ASP A 65 -1.62 11.46 -9.38
C ASP A 65 -1.43 12.86 -8.76
N ASP A 66 -2.24 13.82 -9.18
CA ASP A 66 -2.24 15.20 -8.68
C ASP A 66 -2.91 15.35 -7.32
N ASP A 67 -3.70 14.37 -6.87
CA ASP A 67 -4.26 14.41 -5.53
C ASP A 67 -3.20 14.02 -4.50
N PRO A 68 -3.05 14.80 -3.41
CA PRO A 68 -2.10 14.48 -2.37
C PRO A 68 -2.46 13.15 -1.72
N LEU A 69 -1.50 12.22 -1.72
CA LEU A 69 -1.49 11.07 -0.83
C LEU A 69 -1.21 11.57 0.59
N TRP A 70 -2.25 12.13 1.19
CA TRP A 70 -2.26 12.62 2.54
C TRP A 70 -1.79 11.52 3.51
N MET A 71 -0.82 11.89 4.34
CA MET A 71 -0.05 10.98 5.19
C MET A 71 -0.90 10.40 6.34
N SER A 72 -0.98 9.07 6.37
CA SER A 72 -0.54 8.23 7.49
C SER A 72 -1.39 8.03 8.77
N SER A 73 -2.59 8.59 8.92
CA SER A 73 -3.53 8.06 9.94
C SER A 73 -4.98 8.01 9.51
N GLU A 74 -5.25 8.57 8.34
CA GLU A 74 -6.58 9.06 8.04
C GLU A 74 -7.01 8.52 6.65
N LEU A 75 -6.07 8.00 5.84
CA LEU A 75 -6.31 7.36 4.53
C LEU A 75 -7.39 6.29 4.57
N ASP A 76 -7.43 5.45 5.60
CA ASP A 76 -8.50 4.46 5.76
C ASP A 76 -9.86 5.15 5.98
N GLN A 77 -9.89 6.21 6.80
CA GLN A 77 -11.06 7.03 7.05
C GLN A 77 -11.56 7.76 5.80
N ARG A 78 -10.74 8.48 5.01
CA ARG A 78 -11.27 9.13 3.78
C ARG A 78 -11.41 8.22 2.58
N ILE A 79 -10.75 7.06 2.50
CA ILE A 79 -11.13 6.07 1.48
C ILE A 79 -12.54 5.57 1.78
N LEU A 80 -12.85 5.29 3.06
CA LEU A 80 -14.22 4.98 3.49
C LEU A 80 -15.17 6.16 3.23
N ASP A 81 -14.79 7.40 3.56
CA ASP A 81 -15.63 8.59 3.31
C ASP A 81 -15.82 8.88 1.81
N TRP A 82 -14.83 8.56 0.96
CA TRP A 82 -14.92 8.69 -0.49
C TRP A 82 -15.87 7.64 -1.07
N GLN A 83 -15.76 6.39 -0.63
CA GLN A 83 -16.67 5.32 -1.05
C GLN A 83 -18.11 5.51 -0.53
N ALA A 84 -18.29 6.20 0.60
CA ALA A 84 -19.60 6.49 1.18
C ALA A 84 -20.29 7.74 0.61
N ARG A 85 -19.64 8.49 -0.28
CA ARG A 85 -20.23 9.68 -0.95
C ARG A 85 -20.96 9.36 -2.25
N ASP A 86 -20.83 8.14 -2.77
CA ASP A 86 -21.44 7.67 -4.02
C ASP A 86 -22.65 6.72 -3.81
N ASP A 87 -23.22 6.64 -2.59
CA ASP A 87 -24.52 6.02 -2.26
C ASP A 87 -25.59 7.10 -1.96
#